data_AF-A0A1F8MY21-F1
#
_entry.id   AF-A0A1F8MY21-F1
#
_cell.length_a   1.000
_cell.length_b   1.000
_cell.length_c   1.000
_cell.angle_alpha   90.00
_cell.angle_beta   90.00
_cell.angle_gamma   90.00
#
_symmetry.space_group_name_H-M   'P 1'
#
loop_
_entity.id
_entity.type
_entity.pdbx_description
1 polymer ?
#
loop_
_entity_poly.entity_id
_entity_poly.type
_entity_poly.pdbx_seq_one_letter_code
_entity_poly.pdbx_strand_id
1 'polypeptide(L)'
;MDKPGLSLEEAALAFLTSLPPEERKEKQQELNRFVLWYGKERPISQITPVAVSSYANSVGTSSGDAVKRLEPVRALLTYAKKEKLIKTSLSPHLRTKQASSKTPLISRPKQQTALTAEDHAQLKSQLASLGEDRIRVAEEMRTAAADKDFRENAPLHAARERRDHIEARMKEIQTAIANGVIVEAGRPTENMAVKLGSRVILRDLASGKELAYTLVTKNEADPVNSKISIVSPIGKALLNQPLGTA
;
A
#
# COMPACT_ATOMS: atom_id res chain seq x y z
N MET A 1 -2.60 -32.30 -23.14
CA MET A 1 -3.39 -32.93 -22.07
C MET A 1 -2.51 -32.92 -20.82
N ASP A 2 -2.41 -31.75 -20.17
CA ASP A 2 -1.63 -31.61 -18.95
C ASP A 2 -2.38 -32.28 -17.80
N LYS A 3 -1.75 -33.25 -17.14
CA LYS A 3 -2.33 -33.97 -16.00
C LYS A 3 -2.85 -32.95 -14.98
N PRO A 4 -4.05 -33.14 -14.39
CA PRO A 4 -4.48 -32.31 -13.27
C PRO A 4 -3.41 -32.45 -12.18
N GLY A 5 -2.69 -31.36 -11.91
CA GLY A 5 -1.67 -31.35 -10.88
C GLY A 5 -2.31 -31.64 -9.53
N LEU A 6 -1.61 -32.43 -8.70
CA LEU A 6 -2.04 -32.76 -7.34
C LEU A 6 -2.49 -31.47 -6.61
N SER A 7 -3.68 -31.50 -6.02
CA SER A 7 -4.19 -30.39 -5.22
C SER A 7 -3.33 -30.19 -3.97
N LEU A 8 -3.38 -29.00 -3.38
CA LEU A 8 -2.63 -28.72 -2.16
C LEU A 8 -3.05 -29.61 -0.99
N GLU A 9 -4.35 -29.94 -0.89
CA GLU A 9 -4.86 -30.86 0.12
C GLU A 9 -4.29 -32.29 -0.07
N GLU A 10 -4.34 -32.82 -1.29
CA GLU A 10 -3.77 -34.13 -1.61
C GLU A 10 -2.26 -34.19 -1.37
N ALA A 11 -1.54 -33.13 -1.73
CA ALA A 11 -0.10 -33.03 -1.48
C ALA A 11 0.23 -32.94 0.02
N ALA A 12 -0.58 -32.23 0.81
CA ALA A 12 -0.44 -32.18 2.26
C ALA A 12 -0.72 -33.55 2.91
N LEU A 13 -1.74 -34.27 2.43
CA LEU A 13 -2.03 -35.63 2.88
C LEU A 13 -0.91 -36.61 2.52
N ALA A 14 -0.40 -36.57 1.28
CA ALA A 14 0.74 -37.39 0.85
C ALA A 14 2.00 -37.12 1.69
N PHE A 15 2.23 -35.86 2.07
CA PHE A 15 3.31 -35.51 2.98
C PHE A 15 3.06 -36.07 4.39
N LEU A 16 1.86 -35.95 4.95
CA LEU A 16 1.53 -36.50 6.26
C LEU A 16 1.64 -38.03 6.31
N THR A 17 1.25 -38.74 5.24
CA THR A 17 1.41 -40.21 5.18
C THR A 17 2.86 -40.64 5.06
N SER A 18 3.74 -39.79 4.51
CA SER A 18 5.19 -40.04 4.44
C SER A 18 5.92 -39.91 5.80
N LEU A 19 5.26 -39.34 6.81
CA LEU A 19 5.86 -39.09 8.13
C LEU A 19 5.49 -40.13 9.21
N PRO A 20 6.32 -40.28 10.25
CA PRO A 20 5.99 -41.07 11.44
C PRO A 20 4.71 -40.57 12.14
N PRO A 21 3.92 -41.45 12.79
CA PRO A 21 2.62 -41.10 13.37
C PRO A 21 2.69 -40.02 14.45
N GLU A 22 3.79 -39.93 15.19
CA GLU A 22 4.02 -38.90 16.21
C GLU A 22 4.10 -37.49 15.61
N GLU A 23 4.83 -37.33 14.49
CA GLU A 23 5.02 -36.03 13.83
C GLU A 23 3.79 -35.59 13.02
N ARG A 24 2.92 -36.53 12.63
CA ARG A 24 1.72 -36.22 11.86
C ARG A 24 0.81 -35.27 12.61
N LYS A 25 0.53 -35.55 13.89
CA LYS A 25 -0.40 -34.75 14.69
C LYS A 25 0.11 -33.32 14.89
N GLU A 26 1.41 -33.17 15.13
CA GLU A 26 2.06 -31.88 15.34
C GLU A 26 2.02 -31.02 14.06
N LYS A 27 2.31 -31.62 12.90
CA LYS A 27 2.37 -30.90 11.61
C LYS A 27 1.00 -30.69 10.98
N GLN A 28 0.04 -31.59 11.21
CA GLN A 28 -1.29 -31.57 10.57
C GLN A 28 -2.07 -30.29 10.85
N GLN A 29 -2.01 -29.75 12.07
CA GLN A 29 -2.77 -28.55 12.43
C GLN A 29 -2.35 -27.34 11.58
N GLU A 30 -1.04 -27.08 11.46
CA GLU A 30 -0.54 -25.93 10.69
C GLU A 30 -0.65 -26.14 9.17
N LEU A 31 -0.50 -27.39 8.70
CA LEU A 31 -0.75 -27.72 7.30
C LEU A 31 -2.21 -27.50 6.91
N ASN A 32 -3.16 -27.92 7.74
CA ASN A 32 -4.59 -27.67 7.48
C ASN A 32 -4.89 -26.18 7.42
N ARG A 33 -4.27 -25.37 8.28
CA ARG A 33 -4.40 -23.91 8.23
C ARG A 33 -3.85 -23.33 6.93
N PHE A 34 -2.69 -23.81 6.47
CA PHE A 34 -2.10 -23.38 5.20
C PHE A 34 -2.96 -23.76 4.01
N VAL A 35 -3.46 -25.01 3.98
CA VAL A 35 -4.35 -25.52 2.93
C VAL A 35 -5.65 -24.71 2.88
N LEU A 36 -6.27 -24.43 4.04
CA LEU A 36 -7.47 -23.60 4.12
C LEU A 36 -7.23 -22.15 3.65
N TRP A 37 -6.07 -21.58 4.00
CA TRP A 37 -5.71 -20.21 3.63
C TRP A 37 -5.42 -20.07 2.13
N TYR A 38 -4.72 -21.03 1.53
CA TYR A 38 -4.37 -20.98 0.11
C TYR A 38 -5.52 -21.45 -0.79
N GLY A 39 -6.30 -22.42 -0.31
CA GLY A 39 -7.41 -23.07 -1.02
C GLY A 39 -7.11 -24.56 -1.26
N LYS A 40 -8.04 -25.41 -0.83
CA LYS A 40 -7.93 -26.88 -0.88
C LYS A 40 -7.72 -27.44 -2.29
N GLU A 41 -8.53 -26.96 -3.22
CA GLU A 41 -8.60 -27.45 -4.60
C GLU A 41 -7.52 -26.84 -5.52
N ARG A 42 -6.73 -25.89 -5.01
CA ARG A 42 -5.70 -25.26 -5.83
C ARG A 42 -4.54 -26.21 -6.02
N PRO A 43 -3.99 -26.33 -7.24
CA PRO A 43 -2.86 -27.20 -7.50
C PRO A 43 -1.61 -26.68 -6.78
N ILE A 44 -0.87 -27.57 -6.13
CA ILE A 44 0.36 -27.20 -5.40
C ILE A 44 1.42 -26.57 -6.32
N SER A 45 1.38 -26.91 -7.61
CA SER A 45 2.28 -26.37 -8.64
C SER A 45 2.09 -24.88 -8.93
N GLN A 46 0.92 -24.30 -8.59
CA GLN A 46 0.63 -22.87 -8.77
C GLN A 46 1.03 -22.02 -7.56
N ILE A 47 1.58 -22.63 -6.50
CA ILE A 47 2.06 -21.86 -5.35
C ILE A 47 3.23 -20.99 -5.80
N THR A 48 3.08 -19.68 -5.61
CA THR A 48 4.11 -18.69 -5.94
C THR A 48 4.91 -18.29 -4.71
N PRO A 49 6.17 -17.85 -4.88
CA PRO A 49 6.96 -17.28 -3.78
C PRO A 49 6.23 -16.14 -3.04
N VAL A 50 5.44 -15.35 -3.79
CA VAL A 50 4.63 -14.25 -3.25
C VAL A 50 3.52 -14.77 -2.33
N ALA A 51 2.79 -15.80 -2.74
CA ALA A 51 1.73 -16.40 -1.92
C ALA A 51 2.29 -16.97 -0.61
N VAL A 52 3.45 -17.62 -0.68
CA VAL A 52 4.16 -18.21 0.47
C VAL A 52 4.64 -17.13 1.45
N SER A 53 5.18 -16.02 0.93
CA SER A 53 5.58 -14.88 1.77
C SER A 53 4.38 -14.18 2.41
N SER A 54 3.26 -14.03 1.68
CA SER A 54 2.02 -13.47 2.23
C SER A 54 1.47 -14.33 3.37
N TYR A 55 1.51 -15.66 3.24
CA TYR A 55 1.14 -16.57 4.32
C TYR A 55 2.05 -16.40 5.54
N ALA A 56 3.38 -16.37 5.34
CA ALA A 56 4.33 -16.17 6.44
C ALA A 56 4.07 -14.86 7.23
N ASN A 57 3.69 -13.79 6.55
CA ASN A 57 3.31 -12.52 7.19
C ASN A 57 1.97 -12.61 7.94
N SER A 58 1.04 -13.46 7.50
CA SER A 58 -0.27 -13.65 8.15
C SER A 58 -0.21 -14.46 9.45
N VAL A 59 0.83 -15.27 9.64
CA VAL A 59 0.99 -16.15 10.82
C VAL A 59 1.44 -15.39 12.07
N GLY A 60 1.97 -14.16 11.95
CA GLY A 60 2.10 -13.20 13.05
C GLY A 60 3.50 -12.60 13.27
N THR A 61 3.53 -11.48 13.98
CA THR A 61 4.69 -10.61 14.30
C THR A 61 5.42 -10.96 15.60
N SER A 62 4.95 -11.97 16.34
CA SER A 62 5.63 -12.47 17.55
C SER A 62 6.64 -13.56 17.19
N SER A 63 7.93 -13.21 17.30
CA SER A 63 9.06 -13.92 16.69
C SER A 63 9.22 -15.39 17.09
N GLY A 64 8.74 -15.80 18.27
CA GLY A 64 8.96 -17.15 18.80
C GLY A 64 8.00 -18.22 18.26
N ASP A 65 6.70 -17.94 18.28
CA ASP A 65 5.68 -18.92 17.86
C ASP A 65 5.53 -18.98 16.34
N ALA A 66 5.76 -17.87 15.65
CA ALA A 66 5.60 -17.82 14.20
C ALA A 66 6.59 -18.75 13.47
N VAL A 67 7.83 -18.90 13.95
CA VAL A 67 8.81 -19.81 13.35
C VAL A 67 8.39 -21.27 13.49
N LYS A 68 7.94 -21.68 14.68
CA LYS A 68 7.45 -23.04 14.95
C LYS A 68 6.23 -23.39 14.10
N ARG A 69 5.35 -22.43 13.87
CA ARG A 69 4.12 -22.62 13.08
C ARG A 69 4.37 -22.68 11.57
N LEU A 70 5.45 -22.06 11.09
CA LEU A 70 5.84 -22.11 9.68
C LEU A 70 6.70 -23.34 9.32
N GLU A 71 7.32 -24.01 10.30
CA GLU A 71 8.13 -25.21 10.06
C GLU A 71 7.37 -26.34 9.35
N PRO A 72 6.14 -26.73 9.78
CA PRO A 72 5.35 -27.73 9.07
C PRO A 72 5.12 -27.38 7.60
N VAL A 73 4.82 -26.11 7.31
CA VAL A 73 4.59 -25.63 5.94
C VAL A 73 5.89 -25.61 5.12
N ARG A 74 7.02 -25.28 5.75
CA ARG A 74 8.34 -25.35 5.12
C ARG A 74 8.72 -26.78 4.76
N ALA A 75 8.42 -27.73 5.64
CA ALA A 75 8.67 -29.14 5.40
C ALA A 75 7.81 -29.66 4.21
N LEU A 76 6.53 -29.28 4.14
CA LEU A 76 5.66 -29.61 3.00
C LEU A 76 6.21 -29.05 1.67
N LEU A 77 6.60 -27.78 1.61
CA LEU A 77 7.14 -27.17 0.38
C LEU A 77 8.47 -27.81 -0.04
N THR A 78 9.26 -28.27 0.92
CA THR A 78 10.51 -28.99 0.66
C THR A 78 10.23 -30.38 0.10
N TYR A 79 9.27 -31.10 0.68
CA TYR A 79 8.76 -32.38 0.15
C TYR A 79 8.21 -32.21 -1.27
N ALA A 80 7.39 -31.18 -1.50
CA ALA A 80 6.81 -30.90 -2.81
C ALA A 80 7.89 -30.66 -3.89
N LYS A 81 9.02 -30.04 -3.55
CA LYS A 81 10.15 -29.90 -4.47
C LYS A 81 10.84 -31.24 -4.75
N LYS A 82 11.04 -32.05 -3.70
CA LYS A 82 11.66 -33.39 -3.81
C LYS A 82 10.84 -34.31 -4.71
N GLU A 83 9.53 -34.29 -4.55
CA GLU A 83 8.56 -35.05 -5.37
C GLU A 83 8.28 -34.38 -6.73
N LYS A 84 9.01 -33.32 -7.10
CA LYS A 84 8.87 -32.58 -8.36
C LYS A 84 7.46 -32.01 -8.60
N LEU A 85 6.68 -31.81 -7.55
CA LEU A 85 5.34 -31.19 -7.59
C LEU A 85 5.43 -29.67 -7.84
N ILE A 86 6.53 -29.05 -7.43
CA ILE A 86 6.85 -27.63 -7.69
C ILE A 86 8.19 -27.51 -8.41
N LYS A 87 8.27 -26.55 -9.34
CA LYS A 87 9.49 -26.29 -10.12
C LYS A 87 10.55 -25.50 -9.33
N THR A 88 10.10 -24.65 -8.42
CA THR A 88 10.96 -23.69 -7.69
C THR A 88 10.99 -24.02 -6.20
N SER A 89 12.13 -23.75 -5.55
CA SER A 89 12.24 -23.90 -4.09
C SER A 89 11.44 -22.81 -3.39
N LEU A 90 10.32 -23.15 -2.76
CA LEU A 90 9.45 -22.18 -2.10
C LEU A 90 9.73 -22.03 -0.59
N SER A 91 10.37 -23.02 0.03
CA SER A 91 10.80 -23.05 1.44
C SER A 91 11.60 -21.81 1.90
N PRO A 92 12.52 -21.22 1.10
CA PRO A 92 13.29 -20.04 1.50
C PRO A 92 12.46 -18.77 1.68
N HIS A 93 11.25 -18.72 1.11
CA HIS A 93 10.36 -17.55 1.14
C HIS A 93 9.42 -17.53 2.35
N LEU A 94 9.40 -18.60 3.16
CA LEU A 94 8.75 -18.65 4.48
C LEU A 94 9.68 -18.03 5.53
N ARG A 95 9.84 -16.71 5.52
CA ARG A 95 10.57 -15.97 6.55
C ARG A 95 9.62 -14.99 7.23
N THR A 96 9.54 -15.04 8.55
CA THR A 96 8.92 -13.98 9.36
C THR A 96 9.84 -12.76 9.30
N LYS A 97 9.27 -11.55 9.23
CA LYS A 97 10.07 -10.32 9.24
C LYS A 97 10.85 -10.21 10.56
N GLN A 98 12.08 -10.70 10.61
CA GLN A 98 13.11 -9.93 11.29
C GLN A 98 13.43 -8.72 10.40
N ALA A 99 13.43 -7.55 11.01
CA ALA A 99 13.61 -6.27 10.36
C ALA A 99 14.96 -6.20 9.63
N SER A 100 15.01 -6.61 8.36
CA SER A 100 16.00 -6.18 7.36
C SER A 100 15.90 -7.05 6.10
N SER A 101 15.07 -6.65 5.16
CA SER A 101 15.35 -6.92 3.75
C SER A 101 14.62 -5.92 2.87
N LYS A 102 15.38 -4.97 2.34
CA LYS A 102 15.03 -4.21 1.15
C LYS A 102 14.76 -5.22 0.02
N THR A 103 13.51 -5.32 -0.43
CA THR A 103 13.11 -6.02 -1.67
C THR A 103 11.92 -5.25 -2.23
N PRO A 104 11.89 -4.98 -3.55
CA PRO A 104 11.10 -3.91 -4.13
C PRO A 104 9.62 -4.17 -3.93
N LEU A 105 8.91 -3.11 -3.58
CA LEU A 105 7.46 -3.08 -3.45
C LEU A 105 6.87 -3.63 -4.75
N ILE A 106 6.20 -4.79 -4.67
CA ILE A 106 5.19 -5.16 -5.65
C ILE A 106 4.26 -3.95 -5.73
N SER A 107 4.29 -3.26 -6.86
CA SER A 107 3.44 -2.14 -7.14
C SER A 107 2.00 -2.62 -7.00
N ARG A 108 1.36 -2.27 -5.88
CA ARG A 108 -0.07 -2.00 -5.85
C ARG A 108 -0.36 -1.23 -7.15
N PRO A 109 -1.39 -1.57 -7.94
CA PRO A 109 -1.69 -0.79 -9.15
C PRO A 109 -1.66 0.66 -8.71
N LYS A 110 -0.75 1.45 -9.29
CA LYS A 110 -0.50 2.83 -8.89
C LYS A 110 -1.89 3.45 -8.83
N GLN A 111 -2.37 3.77 -7.63
CA GLN A 111 -3.59 4.54 -7.52
C GLN A 111 -3.18 5.90 -8.08
N GLN A 112 -3.40 6.06 -9.39
CA GLN A 112 -3.11 7.29 -10.10
C GLN A 112 -4.06 8.32 -9.52
N THR A 113 -3.56 9.06 -8.53
CA THR A 113 -4.27 10.19 -7.98
C THR A 113 -4.13 11.29 -9.00
N ALA A 114 -5.21 11.60 -9.69
CA ALA A 114 -5.23 12.72 -10.59
C ALA A 114 -5.05 14.01 -9.75
N LEU A 115 -4.04 14.82 -10.08
CA LEU A 115 -3.70 16.08 -9.41
C LEU A 115 -3.97 17.22 -10.38
N THR A 116 -4.44 18.37 -9.90
CA THR A 116 -4.45 19.56 -10.74
C THR A 116 -3.04 20.15 -10.88
N ALA A 117 -2.82 21.01 -11.88
CA ALA A 117 -1.56 21.71 -12.05
C ALA A 117 -1.23 22.62 -10.84
N GLU A 118 -2.25 23.21 -10.22
CA GLU A 118 -2.12 24.06 -9.03
C GLU A 118 -1.67 23.23 -7.82
N ASP A 119 -2.32 22.10 -7.57
CA ASP A 119 -1.98 21.22 -6.44
C ASP A 119 -0.57 20.66 -6.56
N HIS A 120 -0.16 20.30 -7.77
CA HIS A 120 1.22 19.87 -8.04
C HIS A 120 2.24 20.98 -7.74
N ALA A 121 1.93 22.24 -8.07
CA ALA A 121 2.81 23.38 -7.74
C ALA A 121 2.87 23.63 -6.23
N GLN A 122 1.73 23.52 -5.52
CA GLN A 122 1.69 23.65 -4.06
C GLN A 122 2.50 22.55 -3.37
N LEU A 123 2.36 21.29 -3.80
CA LEU A 123 3.14 20.17 -3.27
C LEU A 123 4.64 20.36 -3.48
N LYS A 124 5.07 20.89 -4.62
CA LYS A 124 6.48 21.25 -4.87
C LYS A 124 6.97 22.35 -3.94
N SER A 125 6.17 23.38 -3.71
CA SER A 125 6.51 24.48 -2.79
C SER A 125 6.65 23.97 -1.34
N GLN A 126 5.70 23.16 -0.88
CA GLN A 126 5.78 22.51 0.44
C GLN A 126 7.03 21.63 0.58
N LEU A 127 7.38 20.87 -0.47
CA LEU A 127 8.58 20.04 -0.46
C LEU A 127 9.87 20.86 -0.35
N ALA A 128 9.93 22.02 -1.00
CA ALA A 128 11.07 22.94 -0.89
C ALA A 128 11.21 23.49 0.54
N SER A 129 10.10 23.97 1.13
CA SER A 129 10.09 24.47 2.51
C SER A 129 10.51 23.40 3.53
N LEU A 130 10.03 22.16 3.39
CA LEU A 130 10.48 21.05 4.25
C LEU A 130 11.96 20.71 4.06
N GLY A 131 12.51 20.95 2.87
CA GLY A 131 13.94 20.81 2.60
C GLY A 131 14.78 21.81 3.40
N GLU A 132 14.34 23.06 3.50
CA GLU A 132 14.99 24.07 4.34
C GLU A 132 14.91 23.71 5.83
N ASP A 133 13.74 23.27 6.30
CA ASP A 133 13.56 22.85 7.69
C ASP A 133 14.40 21.62 8.04
N ARG A 134 14.60 20.69 7.10
CA ARG A 134 15.48 19.54 7.28
C ARG A 134 16.93 19.97 7.56
N ILE A 135 17.41 21.03 6.89
CA ILE A 135 18.76 21.57 7.11
C ILE A 135 18.85 22.19 8.52
N ARG A 136 17.87 23.01 8.90
CA ARG A 136 17.81 23.65 10.23
C ARG A 136 17.81 22.61 11.36
N VAL A 137 16.98 21.57 11.24
CA VAL A 137 16.91 20.50 12.24
C VAL A 137 18.21 19.71 12.32
N ALA A 138 18.93 19.53 11.20
CA ALA A 138 20.25 18.89 11.22
C ALA A 138 21.29 19.72 11.97
N GLU A 139 21.24 21.05 11.86
CA GLU A 139 22.09 21.97 12.63
C GLU A 139 21.74 21.97 14.12
N GLU A 140 20.45 21.96 14.46
CA GLU A 140 19.96 21.80 15.83
C GLU A 140 20.45 20.48 16.44
N MET A 141 20.32 19.38 15.71
CA MET A 141 20.83 18.07 16.14
C MET A 141 22.34 18.08 16.35
N ARG A 142 23.10 18.76 15.48
CA ARG A 142 24.56 18.86 15.59
C ARG A 142 24.97 19.63 16.84
N THR A 143 24.28 20.73 17.11
CA THR A 143 24.50 21.56 18.29
C THR A 143 24.13 20.81 19.56
N ALA A 144 22.96 20.17 19.59
CA ALA A 144 22.53 19.36 20.72
C ALA A 144 23.46 18.16 20.96
N ALA A 145 23.96 17.51 19.91
CA ALA A 145 24.90 16.39 20.04
C ALA A 145 26.31 16.79 20.53
N ALA A 146 26.66 18.08 20.50
CA ALA A 146 27.90 18.59 21.08
C ALA A 146 27.83 18.68 22.62
N ASP A 147 26.63 18.60 23.19
CA ASP A 147 26.43 18.55 24.63
C ASP A 147 26.80 17.17 25.18
N LYS A 148 27.63 17.14 26.22
CA LYS A 148 28.33 15.91 26.67
C LYS A 148 27.48 14.99 27.55
N ASP A 149 26.27 15.43 27.91
CA ASP A 149 25.30 14.62 28.65
C ASP A 149 24.27 13.99 27.71
N PHE A 150 24.60 12.83 27.15
CA PHE A 150 23.74 12.14 26.18
C PHE A 150 22.51 11.46 26.80
N ARG A 151 22.47 11.27 28.13
CA ARG A 151 21.40 10.52 28.80
C ARG A 151 20.18 11.39 29.12
N GLU A 152 20.39 12.70 29.29
CA GLU A 152 19.34 13.68 29.64
C GLU A 152 19.09 14.72 28.52
N ASN A 153 19.63 14.51 27.32
CA ASN A 153 19.57 15.51 26.23
C ASN A 153 18.19 15.59 25.57
N ALA A 154 17.24 16.24 26.24
CA ALA A 154 15.91 16.52 25.75
C ALA A 154 15.92 17.29 24.39
N PRO A 155 16.80 18.29 24.16
CA PRO A 155 16.91 18.94 22.86
C PRO A 155 17.27 17.98 21.72
N LEU A 156 18.19 17.06 21.93
CA LEU A 156 18.57 16.06 20.91
C LEU A 156 17.43 15.09 20.61
N HIS A 157 16.68 14.68 21.64
CA HIS A 157 15.49 13.84 21.46
C HIS A 157 14.40 14.56 20.66
N ALA A 158 14.09 15.81 21.00
CA ALA A 158 13.11 16.61 20.27
C ALA A 158 13.53 16.86 18.81
N ALA A 159 14.80 17.16 18.56
CA ALA A 159 15.32 17.38 17.21
C ALA A 159 15.27 16.10 16.35
N ARG A 160 15.50 14.91 16.95
CA ARG A 160 15.33 13.62 16.26
C ARG A 160 13.88 13.37 15.86
N GLU A 161 12.93 13.59 16.77
CA GLU A 161 11.51 13.42 16.49
C GLU A 161 11.05 14.37 15.39
N ARG A 162 11.48 15.64 15.45
CA ARG A 162 11.18 16.64 14.42
C ARG A 162 11.73 16.24 13.06
N ARG A 163 12.97 15.73 13.00
CA ARG A 163 13.56 15.19 11.77
C ARG A 163 12.72 14.05 11.20
N ASP A 164 12.31 13.12 12.04
CA ASP A 164 11.54 11.94 11.61
C ASP A 164 10.17 12.35 11.06
N HIS A 165 9.51 13.35 11.66
CA HIS A 165 8.27 13.95 11.13
C HIS A 165 8.48 14.64 9.78
N ILE A 166 9.54 15.42 9.62
CA ILE A 166 9.87 16.09 8.34
C ILE A 166 10.12 15.02 7.26
N GLU A 167 10.91 13.99 7.54
CA GLU A 167 11.20 12.93 6.58
C GLU A 167 9.96 12.13 6.18
N ALA A 168 9.07 11.83 7.14
CA ALA A 168 7.79 11.20 6.87
C ALA A 168 6.94 12.06 5.93
N ARG A 169 6.81 13.36 6.21
CA ARG A 169 6.01 14.28 5.40
C ARG A 169 6.59 14.49 4.00
N MET A 170 7.90 14.64 3.88
CA MET A 170 8.57 14.75 2.58
C MET A 170 8.31 13.50 1.74
N LYS A 171 8.39 12.30 2.34
CA LYS A 171 8.12 11.03 1.65
C LYS A 171 6.68 10.92 1.17
N GLU A 172 5.70 11.36 1.96
CA GLU A 172 4.30 11.42 1.55
C GLU A 172 4.12 12.32 0.31
N ILE A 173 4.66 13.54 0.35
CA ILE A 173 4.55 14.52 -0.75
C ILE A 173 5.25 13.99 -2.01
N GLN A 174 6.46 13.43 -1.89
CA GLN A 174 7.17 12.80 -3.00
C GLN A 174 6.37 11.66 -3.61
N THR A 175 5.72 10.85 -2.77
CA THR A 175 4.88 9.74 -3.23
C THR A 175 3.63 10.26 -3.95
N ALA A 176 3.01 11.33 -3.44
CA ALA A 176 1.87 11.98 -4.08
C ALA A 176 2.23 12.55 -5.46
N ILE A 177 3.36 13.25 -5.56
CA ILE A 177 3.86 13.78 -6.85
C ILE A 177 4.21 12.64 -7.82
N ALA A 178 4.91 11.61 -7.36
CA ALA A 178 5.37 10.50 -8.22
C ALA A 178 4.23 9.61 -8.75
N ASN A 179 3.12 9.51 -8.01
CA ASN A 179 1.93 8.76 -8.44
C ASN A 179 0.86 9.67 -9.08
N GLY A 180 1.08 10.97 -9.03
CA GLY A 180 0.22 12.01 -9.54
C GLY A 180 0.15 12.03 -11.06
N VAL A 181 -1.06 12.07 -11.63
CA VAL A 181 -1.24 12.42 -13.05
C VAL A 181 -1.79 13.84 -13.11
N ILE A 182 -1.04 14.76 -13.71
CA ILE A 182 -1.48 16.16 -13.85
C ILE A 182 -2.63 16.20 -14.85
N VAL A 183 -3.79 16.68 -14.40
CA VAL A 183 -4.94 16.96 -15.26
C VAL A 183 -5.01 18.46 -15.43
N GLU A 184 -4.80 18.95 -16.65
CA GLU A 184 -5.01 20.35 -16.98
C GLU A 184 -6.50 20.66 -17.03
N ALA A 185 -6.89 21.77 -16.39
CA ALA A 185 -8.22 22.34 -16.57
C ALA A 185 -8.32 22.89 -18.01
N GLY A 186 -8.91 22.11 -18.92
CA GLY A 186 -9.19 22.57 -20.27
C GLY A 186 -10.10 23.81 -20.25
N ARG A 187 -9.88 24.76 -21.19
CA ARG A 187 -10.82 25.85 -21.43
C ARG A 187 -12.20 25.25 -21.75
N PRO A 188 -13.31 25.81 -21.22
CA PRO A 188 -14.64 25.32 -21.55
C PRO A 188 -14.89 25.53 -23.05
N THR A 189 -14.81 24.45 -23.81
CA THR A 189 -15.37 24.36 -25.16
C THR A 189 -16.79 23.82 -25.05
N GLU A 190 -17.74 24.34 -25.83
CA GLU A 190 -19.19 24.10 -25.72
C GLU A 190 -19.64 22.62 -25.73
N ASN A 191 -18.76 21.67 -26.03
CA ASN A 191 -19.02 20.22 -26.04
C ASN A 191 -18.19 19.40 -25.02
N MET A 192 -17.58 20.01 -24.00
CA MET A 192 -16.78 19.27 -23.02
C MET A 192 -17.65 18.72 -21.86
N ALA A 193 -17.58 17.41 -21.68
CA ALA A 193 -18.02 16.77 -20.43
C ALA A 193 -17.17 17.27 -19.25
N VAL A 194 -17.81 17.47 -18.10
CA VAL A 194 -17.19 17.94 -16.87
C VAL A 194 -16.17 16.92 -16.36
N LYS A 195 -14.93 17.35 -16.12
CA LYS A 195 -13.80 16.50 -15.67
C LYS A 195 -13.22 17.00 -14.34
N LEU A 196 -12.29 16.24 -13.78
CA LEU A 196 -11.48 16.72 -12.66
C LEU A 196 -10.71 17.98 -13.07
N GLY A 197 -10.72 19.00 -12.22
CA GLY A 197 -10.16 20.33 -12.48
C GLY A 197 -11.11 21.28 -13.22
N SER A 198 -12.26 20.80 -13.71
CA SER A 198 -13.24 21.66 -14.38
C SER A 198 -13.90 22.61 -13.39
N ARG A 199 -14.03 23.87 -13.81
CA ARG A 199 -14.86 24.88 -13.15
C ARG A 199 -16.27 24.82 -13.76
N VAL A 200 -17.27 24.58 -12.92
CA VAL A 200 -18.68 24.46 -13.29
C VAL A 200 -19.48 25.57 -12.63
N ILE A 201 -20.47 26.09 -13.35
CA ILE A 201 -21.41 27.08 -12.81
C ILE A 201 -22.77 26.38 -12.70
N LEU A 202 -23.29 26.31 -11.49
CA LEU A 202 -24.60 25.73 -11.19
C LEU A 202 -25.58 26.87 -10.97
N ARG A 203 -26.77 26.77 -11.57
CA ARG A 203 -27.86 27.71 -11.32
C ARG A 203 -28.91 27.04 -10.46
N ASP A 204 -29.22 27.66 -9.32
CA ASP A 204 -30.37 27.28 -8.52
C ASP A 204 -31.65 27.74 -9.24
N LEU A 205 -32.50 26.79 -9.63
CA LEU A 205 -33.75 27.06 -10.34
C LEU A 205 -34.80 27.74 -9.46
N ALA A 206 -34.73 27.59 -8.13
CA ALA A 206 -35.68 28.19 -7.20
C ALA A 206 -35.32 29.65 -6.88
N SER A 207 -34.03 29.94 -6.68
CA SER A 207 -33.56 31.28 -6.31
C SER A 207 -32.94 32.09 -7.46
N GLY A 208 -32.68 31.44 -8.60
CA GLY A 208 -32.01 32.02 -9.76
C GLY A 208 -30.50 32.29 -9.57
N LYS A 209 -29.95 31.96 -8.39
CA LYS A 209 -28.55 32.24 -8.04
C LYS A 209 -27.59 31.32 -8.77
N GLU A 210 -26.47 31.87 -9.21
CA GLU A 210 -25.39 31.13 -9.82
C GLU A 210 -24.26 30.88 -8.81
N LEU A 211 -23.80 29.63 -8.74
CA LEU A 211 -22.74 29.17 -7.85
C LEU A 211 -21.64 28.52 -8.69
N ALA A 212 -20.43 29.05 -8.61
CA ALA A 212 -19.28 28.50 -9.31
C ALA A 212 -18.51 27.55 -8.39
N TYR A 213 -18.28 26.32 -8.85
CA TYR A 213 -17.51 25.29 -8.15
C TYR A 213 -16.39 24.72 -9.02
N THR A 214 -15.31 24.26 -8.39
CA THR A 214 -14.22 23.54 -9.05
C THR A 214 -14.21 22.09 -8.56
N LEU A 215 -14.19 21.14 -9.49
CA LEU A 215 -14.13 19.73 -9.15
C LEU A 215 -12.69 19.31 -8.87
N VAL A 216 -12.45 18.81 -7.67
CA VAL A 216 -11.12 18.45 -7.18
C VAL A 216 -11.13 17.06 -6.54
N THR A 217 -9.99 16.55 -6.10
CA THR A 217 -9.93 15.24 -5.43
C THR A 217 -10.52 15.28 -4.02
N LYS A 218 -10.57 14.13 -3.33
CA LYS A 218 -11.00 14.07 -1.92
C LYS A 218 -10.10 14.90 -1.01
N ASN A 219 -8.81 14.94 -1.29
CA ASN A 219 -7.82 15.57 -0.40
C ASN A 219 -7.78 17.10 -0.55
N GLU A 220 -8.26 17.62 -1.68
CA GLU A 220 -8.26 19.05 -2.02
C GLU A 220 -9.63 19.71 -1.81
N ALA A 221 -10.62 18.91 -1.39
CA ALA A 221 -11.98 19.36 -1.24
C ALA A 221 -12.08 20.42 -0.13
N ASP A 222 -12.57 21.59 -0.52
CA ASP A 222 -12.75 22.74 0.36
C ASP A 222 -14.03 23.47 -0.04
N PRO A 223 -15.17 23.14 0.62
CA PRO A 223 -16.46 23.77 0.33
C PRO A 223 -16.47 25.29 0.53
N VAL A 224 -15.62 25.81 1.41
CA VAL A 224 -15.54 27.26 1.70
C VAL A 224 -14.95 28.00 0.51
N ASN A 225 -13.94 27.40 -0.13
CA ASN A 225 -13.28 27.95 -1.32
C ASN A 225 -13.90 27.43 -2.63
N SER A 226 -15.16 26.97 -2.59
CA SER A 226 -15.88 26.44 -3.76
C SER A 226 -15.18 25.27 -4.46
N LYS A 227 -14.43 24.44 -3.73
CA LYS A 227 -13.77 23.22 -4.23
C LYS A 227 -14.57 21.99 -3.79
N ILE A 228 -15.18 21.29 -4.74
CA ILE A 228 -16.02 20.12 -4.47
C ILE A 228 -15.30 18.85 -4.87
N SER A 229 -15.31 17.83 -4.00
CA SER A 229 -14.71 16.54 -4.29
C SER A 229 -15.48 15.77 -5.37
N ILE A 230 -14.78 15.17 -6.33
CA ILE A 230 -15.36 14.22 -7.30
C ILE A 230 -15.98 12.96 -6.66
N VAL A 231 -15.66 12.64 -5.39
CA VAL A 231 -16.27 11.51 -4.69
C VAL A 231 -17.52 11.89 -3.88
N SER A 232 -17.84 13.18 -3.78
CA SER A 232 -19.04 13.68 -3.10
C SER A 232 -20.31 13.41 -3.93
N PRO A 233 -21.52 13.41 -3.32
CA PRO A 233 -22.77 13.21 -4.06
C PRO A 233 -22.95 14.20 -5.22
N ILE A 234 -22.67 15.48 -4.95
CA ILE A 234 -22.72 16.56 -5.96
C ILE A 234 -21.62 16.35 -7.00
N GLY A 235 -20.39 16.09 -6.58
CA GLY A 235 -19.27 15.90 -7.51
C GLY A 235 -19.45 14.70 -8.44
N LYS A 236 -20.02 13.59 -7.94
CA LYS A 236 -20.37 12.42 -8.76
C LYS A 236 -21.49 12.71 -9.74
N ALA A 237 -22.48 13.51 -9.34
CA ALA A 237 -23.58 13.90 -10.22
C ALA A 237 -23.10 14.78 -11.37
N LEU A 238 -22.09 15.63 -11.13
CA LEU A 238 -21.51 16.53 -12.12
C LEU A 238 -20.44 15.88 -12.99
N LEU A 239 -19.72 14.89 -12.48
CA LEU A 239 -18.64 14.23 -13.21
C LEU A 239 -19.17 13.57 -14.50
N ASN A 240 -18.51 13.86 -15.63
CA ASN A 240 -18.86 13.42 -16.98
C ASN A 240 -20.21 13.93 -17.54
N GLN A 241 -20.88 14.87 -16.87
CA GLN A 241 -22.07 15.50 -17.45
C GLN A 241 -21.69 16.47 -18.57
N PRO A 242 -22.48 16.54 -19.66
CA PRO A 242 -22.32 17.55 -20.69
C PRO A 242 -22.73 18.94 -20.19
N LEU A 243 -22.24 19.99 -20.85
CA LEU A 243 -22.71 21.36 -20.60
C LEU A 243 -24.20 21.46 -20.97
N GLY A 244 -25.04 22.01 -20.09
CA GLY A 244 -26.45 22.29 -20.38
C GLY A 244 -27.47 21.22 -19.98
N THR A 245 -27.07 20.15 -19.29
CA THR A 245 -28.04 19.26 -18.62
C THR A 245 -28.63 19.96 -17.39
N ALA A 246 -29.93 20.23 -17.47
CA ALA A 246 -30.77 20.84 -16.43
C ALA A 246 -31.11 19.87 -15.29
#